data_AF-A0A8T4MX57-F1
#
_entry.id   AF-A0A8T4MX57-F1
#
_cell.length_a   1.000
_cell.length_b   1.000
_cell.length_c   1.000
_cell.angle_alpha   90.00
_cell.angle_beta   90.00
_cell.angle_gamma   90.00
#
_symmetry.space_group_name_H-M   'P 1'
#
loop_
_entity.id
_entity.type
_entity.pdbx_description
1 polymer ?
#
loop_
_entity_poly.entity_id
_entity_poly.type
_entity_poly.pdbx_seq_one_letter_code
_entity_poly.pdbx_strand_id
1 'polypeptide(L)'
;MKNSKLIILIIALSVIFIGIVSALEVKKSEIIVKTEPSINISVTVINPNTNEELQTFSGKSKKFGEYRFTYYGVVNQISLSASIMGNDTQQVIKNEKFGPYNLGTPTITINFTLSEPEENEIIEADVTNETSNITESETNQSQGRSPILGFVTRANIKFSKTYYYVGAGALGLIILIIILKRRITVKSPMEPNPNKIKTDKKTQSKTEVTVAVQNTAPLNSADTEKRISELQKELEQIKSEEKLVQLQRQVFKERQELNKLRSEKEFKAQDFKDNSKIK
;
A
#
# COMPACT_ATOMS: atom_id res chain seq x y z
N MET A 1 -1.03 -25.66 37.41
CA MET A 1 -1.77 -26.36 36.32
C MET A 1 -2.71 -25.50 35.47
N LYS A 2 -3.11 -24.27 35.84
CA LYS A 2 -4.01 -23.45 34.99
C LYS A 2 -3.36 -22.92 33.70
N ASN A 3 -2.03 -22.72 33.69
CA ASN A 3 -1.32 -22.11 32.56
C ASN A 3 -1.04 -23.09 31.41
N SER A 4 -0.99 -24.40 31.66
CA SER A 4 -0.76 -25.40 30.60
C SER A 4 -1.95 -25.50 29.66
N LYS A 5 -3.19 -25.37 30.17
CA LYS A 5 -4.41 -25.37 29.35
C LYS A 5 -4.45 -24.18 28.38
N LEU A 6 -3.99 -23.00 28.81
CA LEU A 6 -3.95 -21.79 27.98
C LEU A 6 -2.90 -21.90 26.87
N ILE A 7 -1.72 -22.47 27.16
CA ILE A 7 -0.69 -22.70 26.15
C ILE A 7 -1.17 -23.70 25.09
N ILE A 8 -1.80 -24.80 25.51
CA ILE A 8 -2.37 -25.79 24.58
C ILE A 8 -3.46 -25.17 23.71
N LEU A 9 -4.31 -24.30 24.28
CA LEU A 9 -5.33 -23.57 23.51
C LEU A 9 -4.70 -22.65 22.44
N ILE A 10 -3.64 -21.91 22.77
CA ILE A 10 -2.96 -21.01 21.83
C ILE A 10 -2.30 -21.81 20.69
N ILE A 11 -1.67 -22.94 21.01
CA ILE A 11 -1.07 -23.82 20.00
C ILE A 11 -2.15 -24.42 19.09
N ALA A 12 -3.27 -24.88 19.66
CA ALA A 12 -4.39 -25.38 18.86
C ALA A 12 -4.95 -24.28 17.94
N LEU A 13 -5.10 -23.06 18.45
CA LEU A 13 -5.59 -21.92 17.67
C LEU A 13 -4.62 -21.53 16.55
N SER A 14 -3.30 -21.58 16.79
CA SER A 14 -2.30 -21.25 15.77
C SER A 14 -2.28 -22.27 14.64
N VAL A 15 -2.41 -23.57 14.96
CA VAL A 15 -2.49 -24.64 13.95
C VAL A 15 -3.73 -24.46 13.07
N ILE A 16 -4.88 -24.11 13.67
CA ILE A 16 -6.10 -23.82 12.91
C ILE A 16 -5.88 -22.60 11.99
N PHE A 17 -5.24 -21.55 12.49
CA PHE A 17 -4.96 -20.34 11.70
C PHE A 17 -4.03 -20.63 10.50
N ILE A 18 -3.00 -21.45 10.70
CA ILE A 18 -2.09 -21.89 9.62
C ILE A 18 -2.86 -22.69 8.56
N GLY A 19 -3.78 -23.56 8.99
CA GLY A 19 -4.65 -24.32 8.09
C GLY A 19 -5.54 -23.42 7.23
N ILE A 20 -6.15 -22.38 7.82
CA ILE A 20 -7.00 -21.42 7.11
C ILE A 20 -6.18 -20.61 6.09
N VAL A 21 -4.98 -20.15 6.45
CA VAL A 21 -4.11 -19.40 5.53
C VAL A 21 -3.63 -20.29 4.39
N SER A 22 -3.39 -21.58 4.65
CA SER A 22 -2.96 -22.54 3.62
C SER A 22 -4.09 -22.93 2.66
N ALA A 23 -5.36 -22.82 3.07
CA ALA A 23 -6.51 -23.10 2.22
C ALA A 23 -6.82 -21.99 1.20
N LEU A 24 -6.25 -20.79 1.38
CA LEU A 24 -6.37 -19.72 0.40
C LEU A 24 -5.41 -20.02 -0.77
N GLU A 25 -5.93 -20.71 -1.78
CA GLU A 25 -5.20 -20.95 -3.03
C GLU A 25 -4.96 -19.61 -3.75
N VAL A 26 -3.75 -19.07 -3.61
CA VAL A 26 -3.33 -17.88 -4.35
C VAL A 26 -2.89 -18.31 -5.75
N LYS A 27 -3.69 -17.95 -6.74
CA LYS A 27 -3.43 -18.23 -8.15
C LYS A 27 -2.55 -17.12 -8.72
N LYS A 28 -1.58 -17.52 -9.55
CA LYS A 28 -0.63 -16.64 -10.23
C LYS A 28 -0.90 -16.66 -11.73
N SER A 29 -0.96 -15.48 -12.36
CA SER A 29 -1.00 -15.35 -13.82
C SER A 29 -0.10 -14.22 -14.29
N GLU A 30 0.69 -14.47 -15.34
CA GLU A 30 1.40 -13.40 -16.07
C GLU A 30 0.45 -12.78 -17.08
N ILE A 31 0.40 -11.45 -17.13
CA ILE A 31 -0.41 -10.69 -18.06
C ILE A 31 0.53 -9.91 -18.97
N ILE A 32 0.32 -10.06 -20.27
CA ILE A 32 1.09 -9.41 -21.33
C ILE A 32 0.13 -8.52 -22.12
N VAL A 33 0.38 -7.21 -22.10
CA VAL A 33 -0.32 -6.23 -22.93
C VAL A 33 0.57 -5.89 -24.11
N LYS A 34 0.09 -6.18 -25.32
CA LYS A 34 0.74 -5.80 -26.57
C LYS A 34 0.10 -4.52 -27.09
N THR A 35 0.89 -3.48 -27.29
CA THR A 35 0.48 -2.12 -27.70
C THR A 35 1.60 -1.49 -28.52
N GLU A 36 1.56 -0.20 -28.84
CA GLU A 36 2.67 0.47 -29.50
C GLU A 36 3.88 0.65 -28.54
N PRO A 37 5.11 0.70 -29.08
CA PRO A 37 6.30 0.93 -28.28
C PRO A 37 6.30 2.25 -27.51
N SER A 38 6.90 2.25 -26.31
CA SER A 38 7.13 3.45 -25.51
C SER A 38 5.87 4.24 -25.11
N ILE A 39 4.73 3.59 -24.97
CA ILE A 39 3.48 4.17 -24.49
C ILE A 39 3.29 3.92 -23.00
N ASN A 40 2.77 4.91 -22.26
CA ASN A 40 2.36 4.72 -20.88
C ASN A 40 1.03 3.97 -20.83
N ILE A 41 1.00 2.84 -20.13
CA ILE A 41 -0.19 2.01 -19.94
C ILE A 41 -0.53 1.94 -18.46
N SER A 42 -1.83 1.99 -18.15
CA SER A 42 -2.37 1.61 -16.85
C SER A 42 -3.39 0.49 -17.03
N VAL A 43 -3.21 -0.63 -16.33
CA VAL A 43 -4.09 -1.80 -16.39
C VAL A 43 -4.68 -2.05 -15.02
N THR A 44 -6.00 -1.99 -14.91
CA THR A 44 -6.74 -2.32 -13.70
C THR A 44 -7.35 -3.71 -13.81
N VAL A 45 -7.04 -4.57 -12.84
CA VAL A 45 -7.65 -5.88 -12.65
C VAL A 45 -8.96 -5.70 -11.90
N ILE A 46 -10.05 -6.18 -12.47
CA ILE A 46 -11.42 -6.01 -11.98
C ILE A 46 -12.01 -7.40 -11.71
N ASN A 47 -12.74 -7.54 -10.60
CA ASN A 47 -13.54 -8.73 -10.37
C ASN A 47 -14.78 -8.68 -11.27
N PRO A 48 -14.96 -9.63 -12.22
CA PRO A 48 -16.08 -9.59 -13.16
C PRO A 48 -17.46 -9.69 -12.48
N ASN A 49 -17.53 -10.30 -11.30
CA ASN A 49 -18.79 -10.52 -10.59
C ASN A 49 -19.23 -9.31 -9.77
N THR A 50 -18.28 -8.55 -9.22
CA THR A 50 -18.58 -7.41 -8.32
C THR A 50 -18.25 -6.06 -8.94
N ASN A 51 -17.58 -6.03 -10.09
CA ASN A 51 -16.98 -4.84 -10.70
C ASN A 51 -16.00 -4.08 -9.76
N GLU A 52 -15.51 -4.73 -8.70
CA GLU A 52 -14.55 -4.15 -7.78
C GLU A 52 -13.15 -4.13 -8.40
N GLU A 53 -12.47 -3.00 -8.29
CA GLU A 53 -11.05 -2.87 -8.66
C GLU A 53 -10.17 -3.60 -7.64
N LEU A 54 -9.49 -4.65 -8.08
CA LEU A 54 -8.63 -5.46 -7.23
C LEU A 54 -7.22 -4.86 -7.15
N GLN A 55 -6.65 -4.48 -8.29
CA GLN A 55 -5.30 -3.95 -8.38
C GLN A 55 -5.08 -3.18 -9.67
N THR A 56 -4.27 -2.12 -9.62
CA THR A 56 -3.87 -1.34 -10.80
C THR A 56 -2.36 -1.44 -10.99
N PHE A 57 -1.95 -1.70 -12.23
CA PHE A 57 -0.57 -1.77 -12.68
C PHE A 57 -0.33 -0.67 -13.69
N SER A 58 0.66 0.18 -13.45
CA SER A 58 1.01 1.26 -14.38
C SER A 58 2.47 1.15 -14.77
N GLY A 59 2.77 1.45 -16.02
CA GLY A 59 4.13 1.41 -16.54
C GLY A 59 4.21 1.87 -17.98
N LYS A 60 5.38 1.65 -18.60
CA LYS A 60 5.63 2.02 -19.99
C LYS A 60 5.87 0.74 -20.79
N SER A 61 5.27 0.63 -21.97
CA SER A 61 5.53 -0.47 -22.90
C SER A 61 7.01 -0.49 -23.32
N LYS A 62 7.57 -1.69 -23.49
CA LYS A 62 8.95 -1.87 -23.93
C LYS A 62 9.12 -1.49 -25.41
N LYS A 63 10.35 -1.57 -25.92
CA LYS A 63 10.69 -1.29 -27.32
C LYS A 63 9.86 -2.09 -28.34
N PHE A 64 9.38 -3.27 -27.97
CA PHE A 64 8.54 -4.14 -28.82
C PHE A 64 7.04 -3.99 -28.55
N GLY A 65 6.62 -2.95 -27.82
CA GLY A 65 5.21 -2.73 -27.54
C GLY A 65 4.64 -3.62 -26.43
N GLU A 66 5.48 -4.33 -25.68
CA GLU A 66 5.01 -5.22 -24.63
C GLU A 66 5.11 -4.59 -23.24
N TYR A 67 4.02 -4.68 -22.47
CA TYR A 67 4.00 -4.43 -21.04
C TYR A 67 3.61 -5.72 -20.30
N ARG A 68 4.48 -6.18 -19.39
CA ARG A 68 4.32 -7.45 -18.69
C ARG A 68 4.23 -7.20 -17.19
N PHE A 69 3.25 -7.83 -16.55
CA PHE A 69 3.11 -7.82 -15.09
C PHE A 69 2.54 -9.14 -14.61
N THR A 70 2.72 -9.44 -13.33
CA THR A 70 2.20 -10.65 -12.70
C THR A 70 1.16 -10.27 -11.68
N TYR A 71 -0.01 -10.89 -11.78
CA TYR A 71 -1.08 -10.74 -10.80
C TYR A 71 -1.20 -12.00 -9.95
N TYR A 72 -1.44 -11.77 -8.65
CA TYR A 72 -1.66 -12.81 -7.65
C TYR A 72 -3.01 -12.55 -6.98
N GLY A 73 -3.89 -13.54 -6.99
CA GLY A 73 -5.24 -13.37 -6.45
C GLY A 73 -5.88 -14.68 -6.04
N VAL A 74 -6.93 -14.59 -5.23
CA VAL A 74 -7.75 -15.74 -4.78
C VAL A 74 -9.04 -15.90 -5.58
N VAL A 75 -9.31 -14.98 -6.53
CA VAL A 75 -10.49 -15.04 -7.40
C VAL A 75 -10.27 -16.02 -8.54
N ASN A 76 -11.33 -16.68 -9.01
CA ASN A 76 -11.24 -17.63 -10.12
C ASN A 76 -11.15 -16.95 -11.49
N GLN A 77 -11.71 -15.75 -11.62
CA GLN A 77 -11.74 -15.00 -12.88
C GLN A 77 -11.43 -13.54 -12.65
N ILE A 78 -10.86 -12.90 -13.67
CA ILE A 78 -10.53 -11.48 -13.70
C ILE A 78 -10.95 -10.86 -15.03
N SER A 79 -11.42 -9.62 -14.99
CA SER A 79 -11.48 -8.74 -16.16
C SER A 79 -10.35 -7.72 -16.07
N LEU A 80 -9.90 -7.21 -17.21
CA LEU A 80 -8.83 -6.22 -17.29
C LEU A 80 -9.37 -4.95 -17.93
N SER A 81 -9.11 -3.79 -17.34
CA SER A 81 -9.35 -2.48 -17.96
C SER A 81 -8.01 -1.86 -18.27
N ALA A 82 -7.62 -1.85 -19.55
CA ALA A 82 -6.36 -1.24 -19.99
C ALA A 82 -6.62 0.19 -20.47
N SER A 83 -5.73 1.10 -20.08
CA SER A 83 -5.79 2.52 -20.42
C SER A 83 -4.46 2.98 -20.98
N ILE A 84 -4.46 3.64 -22.13
CA ILE A 84 -3.29 4.37 -22.64
C ILE A 84 -3.31 5.77 -22.03
N MET A 85 -2.20 6.18 -21.43
CA MET A 85 -2.04 7.52 -20.86
C MET A 85 -1.14 8.36 -21.75
N GLY A 86 -1.54 9.61 -21.99
CA GLY A 86 -0.69 10.58 -22.68
C GLY A 86 0.61 10.83 -21.91
N ASN A 87 1.72 10.91 -22.65
CA ASN A 87 3.06 11.09 -22.05
C ASN A 87 3.15 12.36 -21.20
N ASP A 88 2.50 13.44 -21.64
CA ASP A 88 2.63 14.76 -21.01
C ASP A 88 1.42 15.15 -20.16
N THR A 89 0.24 14.65 -20.51
CA THR A 89 -1.03 15.10 -19.91
C THR A 89 -1.48 14.21 -18.75
N GLN A 90 -0.95 12.98 -18.63
CA GLN A 90 -1.50 11.92 -17.77
C GLN A 90 -3.00 11.64 -18.01
N GLN A 91 -3.57 12.16 -19.09
CA GLN A 91 -4.95 11.92 -19.44
C GLN A 91 -5.06 10.56 -20.11
N VAL A 92 -6.18 9.88 -19.86
CA VAL A 92 -6.51 8.62 -20.51
C VAL A 92 -6.91 8.94 -21.96
N ILE A 93 -6.11 8.46 -22.91
CA ILE A 93 -6.35 8.63 -24.35
C ILE A 93 -7.33 7.56 -24.84
N LYS A 94 -7.12 6.31 -24.41
CA LYS A 94 -7.97 5.17 -24.75
C LYS A 94 -8.17 4.32 -23.51
N ASN A 95 -9.38 3.82 -23.30
CA ASN A 95 -9.70 2.84 -22.27
C ASN A 95 -10.47 1.68 -22.92
N GLU A 96 -10.06 0.45 -22.65
CA GLU A 96 -10.73 -0.74 -23.17
C GLU A 96 -10.76 -1.84 -22.10
N LYS A 97 -11.88 -2.53 -22.03
CA LYS A 97 -12.11 -3.64 -21.11
C LYS A 97 -11.97 -4.96 -21.84
N PHE A 98 -11.27 -5.90 -21.22
CA PHE A 98 -10.95 -7.23 -21.74
C PHE A 98 -11.37 -8.32 -20.75
N GLY A 99 -11.71 -9.49 -21.26
CA GLY A 99 -12.05 -10.68 -20.47
C GLY A 99 -13.56 -10.94 -20.40
N PRO A 100 -14.01 -11.78 -19.46
CA PRO A 100 -13.25 -12.33 -18.32
C PRO A 100 -12.22 -13.41 -18.71
N TYR A 101 -11.18 -13.54 -17.90
CA TYR A 101 -10.12 -14.55 -18.01
C TYR A 101 -10.06 -15.41 -16.75
N ASN A 102 -9.77 -16.70 -16.90
CA ASN A 102 -9.55 -17.61 -15.76
C ASN A 102 -8.18 -17.34 -15.13
N LEU A 103 -8.15 -17.11 -13.81
CA LEU A 103 -6.91 -16.95 -13.06
C LEU A 103 -6.25 -18.31 -12.83
N GLY A 104 -4.92 -18.36 -12.86
CA GLY A 104 -4.13 -19.59 -12.76
C GLY A 104 -3.66 -20.13 -14.12
N THR A 105 -4.08 -19.52 -15.23
CA THR A 105 -3.43 -19.74 -16.53
C THR A 105 -2.03 -19.10 -16.52
N PRO A 106 -1.02 -19.73 -17.14
CA PRO A 106 0.37 -19.25 -17.07
C PRO A 106 0.51 -17.85 -17.67
N THR A 107 -0.18 -17.58 -18.77
CA THR A 107 -0.05 -16.32 -19.50
C THR A 107 -1.39 -15.89 -20.11
N ILE A 108 -1.77 -14.63 -19.89
CA ILE A 108 -2.91 -13.95 -20.52
C ILE A 108 -2.34 -12.86 -21.42
N THR A 109 -2.61 -12.92 -22.72
CA THR A 109 -2.14 -11.91 -23.68
C THR A 109 -3.32 -11.09 -24.18
N ILE A 110 -3.23 -9.77 -24.06
CA ILE A 110 -4.22 -8.83 -24.62
C ILE A 110 -3.54 -7.95 -25.68
N ASN A 111 -4.24 -7.73 -26.80
CA ASN A 111 -3.82 -6.82 -27.85
C ASN A 111 -4.57 -5.50 -27.66
N PHE A 112 -3.84 -4.42 -27.45
CA PHE A 112 -4.36 -3.09 -27.17
C PHE A 112 -3.67 -2.09 -28.09
N THR A 113 -4.22 -1.96 -29.29
CA THR A 113 -3.75 -1.01 -30.31
C THR A 113 -4.51 0.30 -30.18
N LEU A 114 -3.83 1.42 -30.37
CA LEU A 114 -4.48 2.70 -30.58
C LEU A 114 -5.09 2.63 -31.99
N SER A 115 -6.40 2.40 -32.06
CA SER A 115 -7.10 2.51 -33.33
C SER A 115 -6.90 3.95 -33.80
N GLU A 116 -6.32 4.13 -34.99
CA GLU A 116 -6.35 5.42 -35.67
C GLU A 116 -7.83 5.85 -35.70
N PRO A 117 -8.15 7.12 -35.43
CA PRO A 117 -9.50 7.59 -35.69
C PRO A 117 -9.76 7.22 -37.15
N GLU A 118 -10.76 6.38 -37.41
CA GLU A 118 -11.24 6.17 -38.77
C GLU A 118 -11.46 7.58 -39.31
N GLU A 119 -10.64 7.98 -40.30
CA GLU A 119 -10.95 9.16 -41.08
C GLU A 119 -12.37 8.90 -41.56
N ASN A 120 -13.33 9.64 -41.01
CA ASN A 120 -14.67 9.66 -41.54
C ASN A 120 -14.48 10.01 -43.01
N GLU A 121 -14.56 8.99 -43.86
CA GLU A 121 -14.61 9.14 -45.30
C GLU A 121 -15.77 10.12 -45.50
N ILE A 122 -15.42 11.35 -45.89
CA ILE A 122 -16.40 12.38 -46.19
C ILE A 122 -17.07 11.86 -47.47
N ILE A 123 -18.09 11.03 -47.28
CA ILE A 123 -19.06 10.76 -48.33
C ILE A 123 -19.71 12.12 -48.55
N GLU A 124 -19.34 12.78 -49.64
CA GLU A 124 -20.08 13.90 -50.21
C GLU A 124 -21.49 13.38 -50.51
N ALA A 125 -22.37 13.44 -49.50
CA ALA A 125 -23.77 13.16 -49.64
C ALA A 125 -24.41 14.38 -50.30
N ASP A 126 -24.72 14.22 -51.58
CA ASP A 126 -25.62 15.08 -52.32
C ASP A 126 -26.94 15.25 -51.53
N VAL A 127 -27.38 16.49 -51.44
CA VAL A 127 -28.52 16.91 -50.64
C VAL A 127 -29.78 16.32 -51.25
N THR A 128 -30.40 15.35 -50.60
CA THR A 128 -31.82 15.11 -50.79
C THR A 128 -32.48 14.85 -49.43
N ASN A 129 -33.21 15.86 -48.98
CA ASN A 129 -34.15 15.77 -47.88
C ASN A 129 -35.09 14.58 -48.10
N GLU A 130 -35.13 13.63 -47.16
CA GLU A 130 -36.38 13.02 -46.75
C GLU A 130 -36.29 12.43 -45.34
N THR A 131 -37.32 12.77 -44.58
CA THR A 131 -37.51 12.56 -43.15
C THR A 131 -37.71 11.07 -42.82
N SER A 132 -37.05 10.55 -41.78
CA SER A 132 -37.59 9.45 -40.97
C SER A 132 -36.86 9.27 -39.63
N ASN A 133 -37.67 9.33 -38.57
CA ASN A 133 -37.45 9.04 -37.16
C ASN A 133 -36.24 8.20 -36.77
N ILE A 134 -35.43 8.72 -35.84
CA ILE A 134 -34.57 7.92 -34.96
C ILE A 134 -34.88 8.30 -33.51
N THR A 135 -35.25 7.27 -32.76
CA THR A 135 -35.56 7.27 -31.33
C THR A 135 -34.37 7.74 -30.51
N GLU A 136 -34.53 8.86 -29.81
CA GLU A 136 -33.65 9.31 -28.73
C GLU A 136 -33.82 8.36 -27.53
N SER A 137 -32.82 7.53 -27.26
CA SER A 137 -32.59 7.06 -25.89
C SER A 137 -31.67 8.05 -25.20
N GLU A 138 -32.31 8.94 -24.45
CA GLU A 138 -31.66 9.73 -23.40
C GLU A 138 -30.98 8.78 -22.39
N THR A 139 -29.69 8.97 -22.17
CA THR A 139 -29.10 8.67 -20.86
C THR A 139 -28.27 9.87 -20.45
N ASN A 140 -28.99 10.84 -19.88
CA ASN A 140 -28.44 11.88 -19.05
C ASN A 140 -27.85 11.25 -17.77
N GLN A 141 -26.54 11.33 -17.56
CA GLN A 141 -25.99 11.45 -16.22
C GLN A 141 -24.81 12.42 -16.17
N SER A 142 -25.19 13.65 -15.79
CA SER A 142 -24.44 14.72 -15.15
C SER A 142 -23.03 14.41 -14.64
N GLN A 143 -22.08 15.15 -15.21
CA GLN A 143 -21.01 15.94 -14.57
C GLN A 143 -20.79 15.80 -13.05
N GLY A 144 -19.49 15.71 -12.70
CA GLY A 144 -18.94 16.46 -11.57
C GLY A 144 -17.98 15.69 -10.68
N ARG A 145 -16.70 15.56 -11.08
CA ARG A 145 -15.56 15.44 -10.14
C ARG A 145 -14.23 15.72 -10.86
N SER A 146 -13.64 16.84 -10.50
CA SER A 146 -12.32 17.32 -10.90
C SER A 146 -11.18 16.41 -10.37
N PRO A 147 -10.10 16.19 -11.13
CA PRO A 147 -8.99 15.35 -10.67
C PRO A 147 -8.00 16.17 -9.83
N ILE A 148 -7.90 15.83 -8.55
CA ILE A 148 -6.85 16.28 -7.65
C ILE A 148 -5.57 15.48 -7.97
N LEU A 149 -4.63 16.10 -8.71
CA LEU A 149 -3.26 15.59 -8.87
C LEU A 149 -2.39 15.97 -7.66
N GLY A 150 -2.21 15.01 -6.75
CA GLY A 150 -1.15 14.98 -5.75
C GLY A 150 -0.02 14.06 -6.21
N PHE A 151 1.22 14.58 -6.18
CA PHE A 151 2.44 13.85 -6.53
C PHE A 151 2.53 12.53 -5.74
N VAL A 152 2.56 11.39 -6.44
CA VAL A 152 2.86 10.09 -5.85
C VAL A 152 4.37 9.86 -5.96
N THR A 153 5.09 10.16 -4.88
CA THR A 153 6.41 9.58 -4.65
C THR A 153 6.26 8.07 -4.50
N ARG A 154 6.64 7.38 -5.57
CA ARG A 154 7.32 6.08 -5.63
C ARG A 154 7.61 5.41 -4.27
N ALA A 155 6.63 4.65 -3.79
CA ALA A 155 6.76 3.30 -3.22
C ALA A 155 5.36 2.89 -2.73
N ASN A 156 4.38 2.89 -3.64
CA ASN A 156 3.06 2.36 -3.31
C ASN A 156 3.12 0.84 -3.40
N ILE A 157 3.85 0.22 -2.46
CA ILE A 157 3.62 -1.18 -2.14
C ILE A 157 2.26 -1.18 -1.45
N LYS A 158 1.20 -1.25 -2.26
CA LYS A 158 -0.14 -1.57 -1.79
C LYS A 158 -0.06 -3.01 -1.29
N PHE A 159 0.42 -3.17 -0.05
CA PHE A 159 0.28 -4.41 0.68
C PHE A 159 -1.21 -4.73 0.65
N SER A 160 -1.57 -5.84 0.02
CA SER A 160 -2.97 -6.30 0.04
C SER A 160 -3.44 -6.32 1.49
N LYS A 161 -4.74 -6.08 1.73
CA LYS A 161 -5.30 -6.13 3.09
C LYS A 161 -4.84 -7.41 3.84
N THR A 162 -4.63 -8.51 3.11
CA THR A 162 -4.03 -9.76 3.57
C THR A 162 -2.66 -9.59 4.25
N TYR A 163 -1.73 -8.81 3.68
CA TYR A 163 -0.42 -8.55 4.31
C TYR A 163 -0.55 -7.75 5.61
N TYR A 164 -1.51 -6.83 5.69
CA TYR A 164 -1.78 -6.10 6.92
C TYR A 164 -2.31 -7.04 8.02
N TYR A 165 -3.23 -7.96 7.69
CA TYR A 165 -3.74 -8.94 8.66
C TYR A 165 -2.69 -9.97 9.08
N VAL A 166 -1.86 -10.46 8.14
CA VAL A 166 -0.77 -11.40 8.44
C VAL A 166 0.32 -10.72 9.28
N GLY A 167 0.68 -9.47 8.95
CA GLY A 167 1.63 -8.67 9.71
C GLY A 167 1.14 -8.33 11.11
N ALA A 168 -0.10 -7.87 11.24
CA ALA A 168 -0.73 -7.60 12.53
C ALA A 168 -0.87 -8.86 13.39
N GLY A 169 -1.19 -10.01 12.77
CA GLY A 169 -1.24 -11.31 13.44
C GLY A 169 0.11 -11.75 14.00
N ALA A 170 1.18 -11.64 13.21
CA ALA A 170 2.54 -11.94 13.66
C ALA A 170 2.99 -11.01 14.80
N LEU A 171 2.70 -9.71 14.69
CA LEU A 171 3.03 -8.73 15.72
C LEU A 171 2.27 -9.01 17.03
N GLY A 172 0.98 -9.33 16.94
CA GLY A 172 0.15 -9.68 18.08
C GLY A 172 0.65 -10.93 18.81
N LEU A 173 1.13 -11.93 18.07
CA LEU A 173 1.68 -13.17 18.64
C LEU A 173 3.00 -12.92 19.38
N ILE A 174 3.87 -12.05 18.86
CA ILE A 174 5.10 -11.62 19.55
C ILE A 174 4.78 -10.90 20.86
N ILE A 175 3.82 -9.96 20.85
CA ILE A 175 3.39 -9.22 22.05
C ILE A 175 2.82 -10.20 23.09
N LEU A 176 2.01 -11.17 22.66
CA LEU A 176 1.44 -12.19 23.54
C LEU A 176 2.54 -13.04 24.23
N ILE A 177 3.56 -13.46 23.48
CA ILE A 177 4.71 -14.23 24.02
C ILE A 177 5.47 -13.40 25.07
N ILE A 178 5.71 -12.12 24.81
CA ILE A 178 6.41 -11.22 25.75
C ILE A 178 5.61 -11.07 27.05
N ILE A 179 4.29 -10.87 26.96
CA ILE A 179 3.41 -10.74 28.14
C ILE A 179 3.39 -12.04 28.95
N LEU A 180 3.34 -13.20 28.28
CA LEU A 180 3.38 -14.51 28.94
C LEU A 180 4.72 -14.76 29.64
N LYS A 181 5.86 -14.46 28.98
CA LYS A 181 7.20 -14.56 29.61
C LYS A 181 7.33 -13.65 30.84
N ARG A 182 6.83 -12.41 30.75
CA ARG A 182 6.94 -11.43 31.84
C ARG A 182 6.12 -11.84 33.08
N ARG A 183 5.00 -12.55 32.91
CA ARG A 183 4.19 -13.06 34.04
C ARG A 183 4.73 -14.33 34.69
N ILE A 184 5.53 -15.13 33.98
CA ILE A 184 6.06 -16.40 34.51
C ILE A 184 7.29 -16.20 35.42
N THR A 185 8.02 -15.09 35.25
CA THR A 185 9.30 -14.85 35.94
C THR A 185 9.14 -14.37 37.41
N VAL A 186 7.92 -14.14 37.91
CA VAL A 186 7.69 -13.52 39.24
C VAL A 186 7.44 -14.53 40.37
N LYS A 187 7.80 -15.80 40.21
CA LYS A 187 7.69 -16.78 41.31
C LYS A 187 8.96 -17.60 41.47
N SER A 188 9.98 -16.97 42.04
CA SER A 188 11.03 -17.72 42.73
C SER A 188 10.43 -18.25 44.04
N PRO A 189 10.42 -19.57 44.26
CA PRO A 189 10.02 -20.15 45.54
C PRO A 189 11.11 -19.83 46.59
N MET A 190 10.69 -19.16 47.65
CA MET A 190 11.48 -18.96 48.87
C MET A 190 11.58 -20.31 49.57
N GLU A 191 12.80 -20.85 49.69
CA GLU A 191 13.06 -22.11 50.39
C GLU A 191 12.64 -22.00 51.87
N PRO A 192 11.88 -22.97 52.43
CA PRO A 192 11.60 -23.02 53.85
C PRO A 192 12.79 -23.66 54.58
N ASN A 193 13.49 -22.84 55.36
CA ASN A 193 14.62 -23.23 56.19
C ASN A 193 14.14 -24.08 57.39
N PRO A 194 14.60 -25.33 57.58
CA PRO A 194 14.20 -26.14 58.73
C PRO A 194 15.12 -25.88 59.93
N ASN A 195 14.47 -25.56 61.06
CA ASN A 195 15.00 -25.51 62.42
C ASN A 195 16.11 -26.54 62.72
N LYS A 196 17.27 -26.07 63.19
CA LYS A 196 18.05 -26.75 64.24
C LYS A 196 18.65 -25.72 65.22
N ILE A 197 18.23 -25.88 66.46
CA ILE A 197 18.73 -25.23 67.68
C ILE A 197 20.09 -25.85 68.05
N LYS A 198 21.10 -25.02 68.37
CA LYS A 198 22.02 -25.15 69.53
C LYS A 198 23.09 -24.02 69.56
N THR A 199 22.83 -23.05 70.44
CA THR A 199 23.67 -22.52 71.54
C THR A 199 25.15 -22.09 71.35
N ASP A 200 25.38 -20.80 71.72
CA ASP A 200 26.56 -20.13 72.32
C ASP A 200 27.93 -20.01 71.63
N LYS A 201 28.29 -18.79 71.17
CA LYS A 201 29.23 -17.88 71.87
C LYS A 201 29.47 -16.55 71.12
N LYS A 202 29.32 -15.47 71.89
CA LYS A 202 29.85 -14.09 71.79
C LYS A 202 31.03 -13.87 70.82
N THR A 203 30.98 -12.83 69.98
CA THR A 203 31.95 -11.69 69.94
C THR A 203 31.62 -10.72 68.78
N GLN A 204 31.71 -9.42 69.07
CA GLN A 204 31.45 -8.26 68.19
C GLN A 204 32.39 -8.17 66.98
N SER A 205 31.93 -7.53 65.88
CA SER A 205 32.54 -6.34 65.26
C SER A 205 32.34 -6.25 63.73
N LYS A 206 32.03 -5.02 63.29
CA LYS A 206 32.32 -4.37 61.99
C LYS A 206 31.71 -4.88 60.67
N THR A 207 30.90 -3.99 60.09
CA THR A 207 30.96 -3.46 58.72
C THR A 207 31.72 -4.27 57.67
N GLU A 208 31.01 -4.79 56.67
CA GLU A 208 31.35 -4.57 55.25
C GLU A 208 30.21 -4.95 54.30
N VAL A 209 29.89 -4.01 53.42
CA VAL A 209 29.05 -4.18 52.25
C VAL A 209 29.81 -5.07 51.27
N THR A 210 29.30 -6.27 50.97
CA THR A 210 29.73 -7.03 49.80
C THR A 210 28.57 -7.09 48.82
N VAL A 211 28.58 -6.14 47.88
CA VAL A 211 27.85 -6.25 46.62
C VAL A 211 28.46 -7.43 45.88
N ALA A 212 27.66 -8.49 45.69
CA ALA A 212 28.04 -9.59 44.81
C ALA A 212 28.15 -9.04 43.38
N VAL A 213 29.39 -8.76 43.00
CA VAL A 213 29.88 -8.57 41.65
C VAL A 213 29.50 -9.82 40.84
N GLN A 214 28.51 -9.69 39.97
CA GLN A 214 28.36 -10.57 38.81
C GLN A 214 28.81 -9.81 37.56
N ASN A 215 30.06 -10.06 37.18
CA ASN A 215 30.59 -10.07 35.82
C ASN A 215 30.13 -8.95 34.88
N THR A 216 30.74 -7.77 35.00
CA THR A 216 30.94 -6.90 33.83
C THR A 216 32.14 -7.45 33.04
N ALA A 217 31.83 -8.21 31.99
CA ALA A 217 32.79 -8.44 30.91
C ALA A 217 33.31 -7.09 30.39
N PRO A 218 34.59 -6.97 30.01
CA PRO A 218 35.11 -5.73 29.44
C PRO A 218 34.34 -5.46 28.15
N LEU A 219 33.51 -4.41 28.15
CA LEU A 219 32.85 -3.92 26.95
C LEU A 219 33.94 -3.57 25.93
N ASN A 220 34.00 -4.35 24.85
CA ASN A 220 34.85 -4.07 23.71
C ASN A 220 34.55 -2.65 23.21
N SER A 221 35.57 -1.79 23.18
CA SER A 221 35.47 -0.43 22.63
C SER A 221 34.94 -0.42 21.19
N ALA A 222 35.27 -1.46 20.42
CA ALA A 222 34.78 -1.68 19.06
C ALA A 222 33.24 -1.80 18.97
N ASP A 223 32.60 -2.48 19.92
CA ASP A 223 31.13 -2.63 19.93
C ASP A 223 30.44 -1.32 20.31
N THR A 224 31.13 -0.49 21.09
CA THR A 224 30.62 0.82 21.53
C THR A 224 30.74 1.85 20.40
N GLU A 225 31.86 1.85 19.66
CA GLU A 225 32.06 2.71 18.48
C GLU A 225 31.07 2.39 17.36
N LYS A 226 30.81 1.11 17.10
CA LYS A 226 29.81 0.70 16.10
C LYS A 226 28.42 1.21 16.44
N ARG A 227 28.06 1.16 17.73
CA ARG A 227 26.76 1.65 18.22
C ARG A 227 26.64 3.17 18.12
N ILE A 228 27.73 3.92 18.31
CA ILE A 228 27.75 5.37 18.13
C ILE A 228 27.57 5.73 16.64
N SER A 229 28.21 4.99 15.73
CA SER A 229 28.05 5.20 14.28
C SER A 229 26.62 4.91 13.79
N GLU A 230 25.99 3.85 14.29
CA GLU A 230 24.59 3.54 13.98
C GLU A 230 23.64 4.64 14.46
N LEU A 231 23.85 5.16 15.69
CA LEU A 231 23.05 6.27 16.22
C LEU A 231 23.24 7.58 15.44
N GLN A 232 24.45 7.86 14.95
CA GLN A 232 24.71 9.03 14.08
C GLN A 232 23.98 8.90 12.74
N LYS A 233 23.93 7.70 12.17
CA LYS A 233 23.22 7.41 10.93
C LYS A 233 21.70 7.53 11.09
N GLU A 234 21.16 7.07 12.21
CA GLU A 234 19.75 7.25 12.57
C GLU A 234 19.40 8.74 12.76
N LEU A 235 20.27 9.52 13.41
CA LEU A 235 20.10 10.97 13.56
C LEU A 235 20.07 11.70 12.22
N GLU A 236 20.93 11.30 11.28
CA GLU A 236 20.98 11.87 9.94
C GLU A 236 19.73 11.53 9.12
N GLN A 237 19.22 10.30 9.25
CA GLN A 237 17.93 9.89 8.67
C GLN A 237 16.77 10.72 9.22
N ILE A 238 16.66 10.88 10.54
CA ILE A 238 15.60 11.68 11.17
C ILE A 238 15.65 13.15 10.69
N LYS A 239 16.85 13.74 10.61
CA LYS A 239 17.04 15.10 10.11
C LYS A 239 16.62 15.26 8.64
N SER A 240 16.78 14.21 7.84
CA SER A 240 16.33 14.20 6.44
C SER A 240 14.81 14.11 6.32
N GLU A 241 14.15 13.36 7.20
CA GLU A 241 12.69 13.25 7.25
C GLU A 241 12.02 14.55 7.69
N GLU A 242 12.57 15.23 8.71
CA GLU A 242 12.03 16.54 9.16
C GLU A 242 12.13 17.62 8.06
N LYS A 243 13.26 17.68 7.34
CA LYS A 243 13.40 18.58 6.18
C LYS A 243 12.38 18.26 5.09
N LEU A 244 12.09 16.99 4.88
CA LEU A 244 11.10 16.55 3.89
C LEU A 244 9.68 16.97 4.30
N VAL A 245 9.34 16.88 5.58
CA VAL A 245 8.06 17.37 6.12
C VAL A 245 7.94 18.90 6.01
N GLN A 246 9.03 19.65 6.25
CA GLN A 246 9.04 21.10 6.07
C GLN A 246 8.83 21.50 4.60
N LEU A 247 9.53 20.84 3.67
CA LEU A 247 9.35 21.04 2.23
C LEU A 247 7.92 20.69 1.80
N GLN A 248 7.32 19.61 2.31
CA GLN A 248 5.93 19.26 2.03
C GLN A 248 4.96 20.34 2.51
N ARG A 249 5.17 20.89 3.72
CA ARG A 249 4.35 22.00 4.23
C ARG A 249 4.49 23.26 3.37
N GLN A 250 5.69 23.55 2.88
CA GLN A 250 5.93 24.69 2.00
C GLN A 250 5.23 24.50 0.64
N VAL A 251 5.36 23.33 0.02
CA VAL A 251 4.66 22.97 -1.23
C VAL A 251 3.14 23.04 -1.05
N PHE A 252 2.62 22.62 0.11
CA PHE A 252 1.19 22.71 0.40
C PHE A 252 0.70 24.16 0.51
N LYS A 253 1.47 25.05 1.15
CA LYS A 253 1.14 26.48 1.25
C LYS A 253 1.14 27.16 -0.13
N GLU A 254 2.16 26.92 -0.94
CA GLU A 254 2.25 27.49 -2.29
C GLU A 254 1.10 27.01 -3.19
N ARG A 255 0.68 25.74 -3.05
CA ARG A 255 -0.52 25.22 -3.74
C ARG A 255 -1.80 25.93 -3.33
N GLN A 256 -1.97 26.22 -2.04
CA GLN A 256 -3.14 26.99 -1.58
C GLN A 256 -3.15 28.40 -2.16
N GLU A 257 -1.99 29.05 -2.23
CA GLU A 257 -1.86 30.39 -2.80
C GLU A 257 -2.14 30.41 -4.32
N LEU A 258 -1.62 29.43 -5.06
CA LEU A 258 -1.87 29.28 -6.49
C LEU A 258 -3.38 29.05 -6.78
N ASN A 259 -4.05 28.25 -5.95
CA ASN A 259 -5.49 28.05 -6.06
C ASN A 259 -6.28 29.32 -5.78
N LYS A 260 -5.89 30.12 -4.76
CA LYS A 260 -6.51 31.42 -4.51
C LYS A 260 -6.37 32.36 -5.71
N LEU A 261 -5.18 32.43 -6.30
CA LEU A 261 -4.93 33.25 -7.49
C LEU A 261 -5.73 32.78 -8.71
N ARG A 262 -5.93 31.47 -8.87
CA ARG A 262 -6.82 30.93 -9.93
C ARG A 262 -8.27 31.32 -9.72
N SER A 263 -8.79 31.13 -8.51
CA SER A 263 -10.17 31.51 -8.20
C SER A 263 -10.40 33.02 -8.36
N GLU A 264 -9.41 33.86 -8.01
CA GLU A 264 -9.50 35.30 -8.20
C GLU A 264 -9.50 35.69 -9.69
N LYS A 265 -8.70 35.01 -10.51
CA LYS A 265 -8.70 35.22 -11.97
C LYS A 265 -10.02 34.79 -12.62
N GLU A 266 -10.57 33.66 -12.19
CA GLU A 266 -11.87 33.16 -12.66
C GLU A 266 -13.00 34.12 -12.28
N PHE A 267 -13.00 34.61 -11.03
CA PHE A 267 -13.96 35.61 -10.57
C PHE A 267 -13.91 36.90 -11.40
N LYS A 268 -12.70 37.45 -11.63
CA LYS A 268 -12.51 38.65 -12.48
C LYS A 268 -12.95 38.40 -13.94
N ALA A 269 -12.70 37.22 -14.48
CA ALA A 269 -13.13 36.88 -15.85
C ALA A 269 -14.66 36.80 -15.99
N GLN A 270 -15.35 36.39 -14.93
CA GLN A 270 -16.82 36.36 -14.85
C GLN A 270 -17.39 37.78 -14.85
N ASP A 271 -16.86 38.66 -13.99
CA ASP A 271 -17.29 40.08 -13.87
C ASP A 271 -17.13 40.86 -15.19
N PHE A 272 -16.10 40.55 -15.98
CA PHE A 272 -15.90 41.15 -17.30
C PHE A 272 -16.94 40.70 -18.33
N LYS A 273 -17.36 39.42 -18.30
CA LYS A 273 -18.39 38.90 -19.22
C LYS A 273 -19.75 39.52 -18.93
N ASP A 274 -20.10 39.69 -17.65
CA ASP A 274 -21.39 40.24 -17.27
C ASP A 274 -21.50 41.74 -17.59
N ASN A 275 -20.42 42.51 -17.43
CA ASN A 275 -20.38 43.93 -17.82
C ASN A 275 -20.38 44.15 -19.35
N SER A 276 -19.93 43.17 -20.15
CA SER A 276 -19.92 43.28 -21.62
C SER A 276 -21.30 43.09 -22.27
N LYS A 277 -22.28 42.54 -21.55
CA LYS A 277 -23.65 42.30 -22.06
C LYS A 277 -24.63 43.44 -21.83
N ILE A 278 -24.21 44.52 -21.16
CA ILE A 278 -25.07 45.66 -20.77
C ILE A 278 -24.88 46.87 -21.73
N LYS A 279 -24.22 46.69 -22.87
CA LYS A 279 -24.12 47.68 -23.96
C LYS A 279 -24.73 47.13 -25.23
#